data_AF-A0AAV2MWZ1-F1
#
_entry.id   AF-A0AAV2MWZ1-F1
#
_cell.length_a   1.000
_cell.length_b   1.000
_cell.length_c   1.000
_cell.angle_alpha   90.00
_cell.angle_beta   90.00
_cell.angle_gamma   90.00
#
_symmetry.space_group_name_H-M   'P 1'
#
loop_
_entity.id
_entity.type
_entity.pdbx_description
1 polymer ?
#
loop_
_entity_poly.entity_id
_entity_poly.type
_entity_poly.pdbx_seq_one_letter_code
_entity_poly.pdbx_strand_id
1 'polypeptide(L)'
;MKYMQRELEGALLGDNGYPSLPYLYTLILNPQTAPEIRYNRAHVKARNVVERMFGIWKRRFPCLSRGMGNKLETVCNIIVACAVLHNIALILKDALIINNNFPLELPIPIDPIPPRPGEDMAIRQALIQTHFT
;
A
#
# COMPACT_ATOMS: atom_id res chain seq x y z
N MET A 1 -6.99 15.87 -8.11
CA MET A 1 -5.86 15.02 -7.67
C MET A 1 -5.00 14.82 -8.92
N LYS A 2 -3.69 15.07 -8.88
CA LYS A 2 -2.87 15.24 -10.09
C LYS A 2 -2.93 14.07 -11.08
N TYR A 3 -3.00 12.83 -10.59
CA TYR A 3 -3.18 11.63 -11.43
C TYR A 3 -4.54 11.60 -12.16
N MET A 4 -5.62 12.02 -11.49
CA MET A 4 -6.95 12.16 -12.10
C MET A 4 -6.96 13.24 -13.20
N GLN A 5 -6.22 14.33 -12.98
CA GLN A 5 -6.08 15.44 -13.93
C GLN A 5 -5.06 15.14 -15.04
N ARG A 6 -4.43 13.96 -15.03
CA ARG A 6 -3.34 13.56 -15.95
C ARG A 6 -2.14 14.52 -15.95
N GLU A 7 -1.93 15.23 -14.84
CA GLU A 7 -0.74 16.05 -14.63
C GLU A 7 0.48 15.20 -14.27
N LEU A 8 0.27 13.98 -13.78
CA LEU A 8 1.30 12.99 -13.49
C LEU A 8 1.04 11.73 -14.30
N GLU A 9 2.10 11.21 -14.92
CA GLU A 9 2.07 9.90 -15.59
C GLU A 9 2.06 8.76 -14.57
N GLY A 10 1.36 7.68 -14.93
CA GLY A 10 1.26 6.47 -14.11
C GLY A 10 -0.07 6.33 -13.37
N ALA A 11 -0.11 5.35 -12.47
CA ALA A 11 -1.27 5.00 -11.69
C ALA A 11 -0.89 4.69 -10.23
N LEU A 12 -1.84 4.89 -9.34
CA LEU A 12 -1.74 4.57 -7.93
C LEU A 12 -2.11 3.10 -7.70
N LEU A 13 -1.47 2.48 -6.71
CA LEU A 13 -1.84 1.16 -6.19
C LEU A 13 -2.55 1.33 -4.84
N GLY A 14 -3.80 0.88 -4.78
CA GLY A 14 -4.62 0.86 -3.57
C GLY A 14 -4.68 -0.51 -2.92
N ASP A 15 -5.15 -0.57 -1.68
CA ASP A 15 -5.69 -1.83 -1.12
C ASP A 15 -7.16 -1.98 -1.53
N ASN A 16 -7.78 -3.07 -1.08
CA ASN A 16 -9.18 -3.34 -1.36
C ASN A 16 -10.14 -2.38 -0.63
N GLY A 17 -9.65 -1.55 0.30
CA GLY A 17 -10.42 -0.48 0.94
C GLY A 17 -10.75 0.68 0.00
N TYR A 18 -10.05 0.78 -1.14
CA TYR A 18 -10.28 1.82 -2.14
C TYR A 18 -11.12 1.30 -3.33
N PRO A 19 -11.85 2.19 -4.01
CA PRO A 19 -12.45 1.86 -5.31
C PRO A 19 -11.36 1.66 -6.37
N SER A 20 -11.65 0.80 -7.35
CA SER A 20 -10.86 0.74 -8.58
C SER A 20 -11.26 1.92 -9.47
N LEU A 21 -10.32 2.80 -9.81
CA LEU A 21 -10.52 3.99 -10.65
C LEU A 21 -9.50 4.00 -11.80
N PRO A 22 -9.66 4.83 -12.85
CA PRO A 22 -8.73 4.88 -13.99
C PRO A 22 -7.28 5.16 -13.61
N TYR A 23 -7.07 5.78 -12.45
CA TYR A 23 -5.79 6.17 -11.90
C TYR A 23 -5.45 5.45 -10.58
N LEU A 24 -6.31 4.56 -10.08
CA LEU A 24 -6.12 3.84 -8.81
C LEU A 24 -6.52 2.37 -8.97
N TYR A 25 -5.53 1.50 -9.03
CA TYR A 25 -5.73 0.06 -9.22
C TYR A 25 -5.71 -0.68 -7.88
N THR A 26 -6.62 -1.64 -7.73
CA THR A 26 -6.74 -2.48 -6.52
C THR A 26 -6.62 -3.97 -6.88
N LEU A 27 -6.46 -4.84 -5.87
CA LEU A 27 -6.35 -6.28 -6.10
C LEU A 27 -7.64 -6.83 -6.74
N ILE A 28 -7.50 -7.94 -7.44
CA ILE A 28 -8.64 -8.79 -7.80
C ILE A 28 -8.91 -9.72 -6.63
N LEU A 29 -10.12 -9.67 -6.08
CA LEU A 29 -10.51 -10.47 -4.91
C LEU A 29 -10.50 -11.97 -5.19
N ASN A 30 -10.93 -12.36 -6.40
CA ASN A 30 -11.02 -13.75 -6.82
C ASN A 30 -10.39 -13.94 -8.22
N PRO A 31 -9.04 -13.95 -8.33
CA PRO A 31 -8.36 -14.12 -9.61
C PRO A 31 -8.57 -15.54 -10.13
N GLN A 32 -9.12 -15.68 -11.33
CA GLN A 32 -9.45 -16.96 -11.96
C GLN A 32 -8.49 -17.28 -13.11
N THR A 33 -7.93 -16.26 -13.76
CA THR A 33 -7.07 -16.44 -14.93
C THR A 33 -5.58 -16.27 -14.59
N ALA A 34 -4.69 -16.89 -15.36
CA ALA A 34 -3.25 -16.74 -15.17
C ALA A 34 -2.79 -15.26 -15.19
N PRO A 35 -3.31 -14.39 -16.09
CA PRO A 35 -2.99 -12.97 -16.06
C PRO A 35 -3.42 -12.25 -14.79
N GLU A 36 -4.60 -12.57 -14.25
CA GLU A 36 -5.08 -11.98 -12.99
C GLU A 36 -4.21 -12.41 -11.80
N ILE A 37 -3.76 -13.67 -11.79
CA ILE A 37 -2.82 -14.17 -10.78
C ILE A 37 -1.47 -13.45 -10.89
N ARG A 38 -0.94 -13.26 -12.10
CA ARG A 38 0.31 -12.50 -12.33
C ARG A 38 0.18 -11.04 -11.89
N TYR A 39 -0.94 -10.40 -12.24
CA TYR A 39 -1.28 -9.05 -11.80
C TYR A 39 -1.29 -8.95 -10.28
N ASN A 40 -2.05 -9.80 -9.58
CA ASN A 40 -2.10 -9.79 -8.13
C ASN A 40 -0.73 -10.03 -7.51
N ARG A 41 0.08 -10.94 -8.06
CA ARG A 41 1.45 -11.19 -7.57
C ARG A 41 2.34 -9.96 -7.70
N ALA A 42 2.29 -9.26 -8.82
CA ALA A 42 3.04 -8.02 -9.02
C ALA A 42 2.53 -6.90 -8.09
N HIS A 43 1.20 -6.79 -7.94
CA HIS A 43 0.55 -5.81 -7.09
C HIS A 43 0.95 -5.99 -5.61
N VAL A 44 0.88 -7.21 -5.08
CA VAL A 44 1.35 -7.56 -3.73
C VAL A 44 2.84 -7.26 -3.57
N LYS A 45 3.67 -7.61 -4.55
CA LYS A 45 5.12 -7.34 -4.49
C LYS A 45 5.41 -5.83 -4.37
N ALA A 46 4.69 -4.99 -5.11
CA ALA A 46 4.83 -3.55 -5.03
C ALA A 46 4.38 -3.01 -3.64
N ARG A 47 3.23 -3.46 -3.15
CA ARG A 47 2.70 -3.08 -1.83
C ARG A 47 3.59 -3.50 -0.66
N ASN A 48 4.22 -4.67 -0.75
CA ASN A 48 5.13 -5.20 0.27
C ASN A 48 6.27 -4.24 0.63
N VAL A 49 6.66 -3.32 -0.25
CA VAL A 49 7.68 -2.30 0.05
C VAL A 49 7.15 -1.32 1.11
N VAL A 50 5.95 -0.79 0.90
CA VAL A 50 5.32 0.18 1.79
C VAL A 50 4.90 -0.47 3.11
N GLU A 51 4.36 -1.68 3.05
CA GLU A 51 3.96 -2.44 4.26
C GLU A 51 5.16 -2.75 5.16
N ARG A 52 6.29 -3.18 4.58
CA ARG A 52 7.55 -3.37 5.32
C ARG A 52 8.03 -2.08 5.97
N MET A 53 7.94 -0.94 5.26
CA MET A 53 8.31 0.36 5.83
C MET A 53 7.45 0.71 7.04
N PHE A 54 6.13 0.48 6.98
CA PHE A 54 5.25 0.70 8.14
C PHE A 54 5.57 -0.23 9.30
N GLY A 55 5.92 -1.50 9.04
CA GLY A 55 6.38 -2.42 10.08
C GLY A 55 7.64 -1.92 10.79
N ILE A 56 8.61 -1.37 10.05
CA ILE A 56 9.82 -0.75 10.62
C ILE A 56 9.46 0.47 11.47
N TRP A 57 8.60 1.35 10.95
CA TRP A 57 8.19 2.56 11.64
C TRP A 57 7.45 2.27 12.94
N LYS A 58 6.52 1.32 12.94
CA LYS A 58 5.77 0.91 14.14
C LYS A 58 6.68 0.37 15.25
N ARG A 59 7.82 -0.25 14.92
CA ARG A 59 8.81 -0.69 15.90
C ARG A 59 9.70 0.43 16.39
N ARG A 60 10.18 1.27 15.47
CA ARG A 60 11.03 2.41 15.84
C ARG A 60 10.27 3.42 16.69
N PHE A 61 9.01 3.64 16.33
CA PHE A 61 8.12 4.62 16.95
C PHE A 61 6.84 3.90 17.40
N PRO A 62 6.82 3.32 18.61
CA PRO A 62 5.66 2.60 19.14
C PRO A 62 4.37 3.43 19.22
N CYS A 63 4.46 4.76 19.19
CA CYS A 63 3.28 5.64 19.06
C CYS A 63 2.49 5.41 17.76
N LEU A 64 3.09 4.81 16.72
CA LEU A 64 2.42 4.48 15.47
C LEU A 64 1.72 3.12 15.51
N SER A 65 1.96 2.29 16.53
CA SER A 65 1.29 0.99 16.69
C SER A 65 0.10 1.04 17.65
N ARG A 66 0.15 1.92 18.66
CA ARG A 66 -0.93 2.16 19.61
C ARG A 66 -1.69 3.38 19.10
N GLY A 67 -2.94 3.22 18.69
CA GLY A 67 -3.75 4.31 18.12
C GLY A 67 -3.58 5.63 18.89
N MET A 68 -3.45 6.74 18.16
CA MET A 68 -3.15 8.05 18.74
C MET A 68 -4.44 8.76 19.17
N GLY A 69 -4.55 9.15 20.44
CA GLY A 69 -5.66 9.94 20.98
C GLY A 69 -5.53 11.46 20.79
N ASN A 70 -4.59 11.90 19.95
CA ASN A 70 -4.31 13.31 19.71
C ASN A 70 -5.26 13.90 18.64
N LYS A 71 -5.32 15.24 18.55
CA LYS A 71 -6.00 15.93 17.45
C LYS A 71 -5.38 15.52 16.10
N LEU A 72 -6.18 15.50 15.03
CA LEU A 72 -5.73 15.09 13.70
C LEU A 72 -4.49 15.86 13.22
N GLU A 73 -4.46 17.18 13.43
CA GLU A 73 -3.31 18.02 13.08
C GLU A 73 -2.03 17.59 13.82
N THR A 74 -2.16 17.29 15.11
CA THR A 74 -1.05 16.78 15.93
C THR A 74 -0.60 15.40 15.42
N VAL A 75 -1.53 14.54 15.04
CA VAL A 75 -1.22 13.22 14.44
C VAL A 75 -0.43 13.38 13.14
N CYS A 76 -0.84 14.29 12.26
CA CYS A 76 -0.08 14.59 11.03
C CYS A 76 1.35 15.04 11.35
N ASN A 77 1.52 15.93 12.33
CA ASN A 77 2.84 16.40 12.76
C ASN A 77 3.69 15.26 13.36
N ILE A 78 3.09 14.37 14.15
CA ILE A 78 3.77 13.17 14.68
C ILE A 78 4.27 12.28 13.55
N ILE A 79 3.43 12.02 12.54
CA ILE A 79 3.80 11.19 11.37
C ILE A 79 4.99 11.81 10.62
N VAL A 80 4.95 13.11 10.36
CA VAL A 80 6.05 13.82 9.69
C VAL A 80 7.33 13.79 10.53
N ALA A 81 7.23 14.03 11.84
CA ALA A 81 8.37 13.97 12.75
C ALA A 81 9.01 12.56 12.76
N CYS A 82 8.20 11.50 12.78
CA CYS A 82 8.68 10.13 12.67
C CYS A 82 9.43 9.89 11.35
N ALA A 83 8.95 10.46 10.24
CA ALA A 83 9.62 10.39 8.94
C ALA A 83 11.01 11.03 8.96
N VAL A 84 11.09 12.25 9.49
CA VAL A 84 12.34 13.01 9.59
C VAL A 84 13.33 12.27 10.49
N LEU A 85 12.89 11.82 11.67
CA LEU A 85 13.73 11.07 12.60
C LEU A 85 14.20 9.73 12.00
N HIS A 86 13.34 9.05 11.23
CA HIS A 86 13.74 7.84 10.52
C HIS A 86 14.86 8.11 9.50
N ASN A 87 14.73 9.17 8.71
CA ASN A 87 15.76 9.56 7.74
C ASN A 87 17.08 9.92 8.42
N ILE A 88 17.04 10.64 9.54
CA ILE A 88 18.23 10.93 10.34
C ILE A 88 18.88 9.64 10.84
N ALA A 89 18.09 8.69 11.36
CA ALA A 89 18.62 7.41 11.82
C ALA A 89 19.30 6.61 10.68
N LEU A 90 18.75 6.64 9.46
CA LEU A 90 19.39 6.03 8.29
C LEU A 90 20.74 6.68 7.95
N ILE A 91 20.81 8.02 7.98
CA ILE A 91 22.06 8.78 7.73
C ILE A 91 23.12 8.43 8.78
N LEU A 92 22.72 8.35 10.04
CA LEU A 92 23.59 8.01 11.16
C LEU A 92 23.93 6.51 11.24
N LYS A 93 23.36 5.68 10.34
CA LYS A 93 23.47 4.22 10.38
C LYS A 93 23.03 3.61 11.72
N ASP A 94 22.11 4.29 12.41
CA ASP A 94 21.41 3.77 13.58
C ASP A 94 20.36 2.75 13.12
N ALA A 95 20.83 1.58 12.70
CA ALA A 95 19.97 0.52 12.20
C ALA A 95 19.23 -0.15 13.38
N LEU A 96 17.90 -0.26 13.27
CA LEU A 96 17.18 -1.18 14.13
C LEU A 96 17.67 -2.59 13.83
N ILE A 97 18.01 -3.35 14.88
CA ILE A 97 18.19 -4.79 14.74
C ILE A 97 16.81 -5.41 14.47
N ILE A 98 16.50 -5.54 13.19
CA ILE A 98 15.30 -6.22 12.71
C ILE A 98 15.74 -7.65 12.44
N ASN A 99 15.36 -8.58 13.32
CA ASN A 99 15.40 -9.99 12.94
C ASN A 99 14.51 -10.15 11.71
N ASN A 100 15.12 -10.50 10.56
CA ASN A 100 14.43 -10.71 9.29
C ASN A 100 13.38 -11.84 9.34
N ASN A 101 13.24 -12.53 10.47
CA ASN A 101 12.23 -13.55 10.77
C ASN A 101 10.82 -13.00 10.99
N PHE A 102 10.50 -11.79 10.52
CA PHE A 102 9.09 -11.44 10.46
C PHE A 102 8.43 -12.35 9.44
N PRO A 103 7.39 -13.11 9.84
CA PRO A 103 6.46 -13.60 8.85
C PRO A 103 6.09 -12.35 8.03
N LEU A 104 6.18 -12.45 6.70
CA LEU A 104 5.36 -11.59 5.84
C LEU A 104 4.03 -11.47 6.57
N GLU A 105 3.67 -10.26 7.02
CA GLU A 105 2.45 -10.05 7.80
C GLU A 105 1.37 -10.88 7.10
N LEU A 106 0.71 -11.74 7.88
CA LEU A 106 -0.37 -12.63 7.42
C LEU A 106 -1.13 -11.90 6.32
N PRO A 107 -1.44 -12.55 5.18
CA PRO A 107 -2.17 -11.88 4.10
C PRO A 107 -3.25 -11.07 4.77
N ILE A 108 -3.16 -9.73 4.68
CA ILE A 108 -4.09 -8.85 5.38
C ILE A 108 -5.45 -9.44 5.04
N PRO A 109 -6.24 -9.91 6.04
CA PRO A 109 -7.52 -10.52 5.76
C PRO A 109 -8.17 -9.59 4.77
N ILE A 110 -8.40 -10.10 3.57
CA ILE A 110 -9.10 -9.33 2.57
C ILE A 110 -10.49 -9.29 3.16
N ASP A 111 -10.77 -8.28 3.97
CA ASP A 111 -12.11 -8.07 4.48
C ASP A 111 -12.98 -8.10 3.22
N PRO A 112 -13.96 -9.01 3.14
CA PRO A 112 -14.80 -9.13 1.97
C PRO A 112 -15.62 -7.86 1.87
N ILE A 113 -15.03 -6.84 1.26
CA ILE A 113 -15.71 -5.61 0.91
C ILE A 113 -16.60 -6.02 -0.26
N PRO A 114 -17.92 -5.83 -0.14
CA PRO A 114 -18.83 -6.17 -1.22
C PRO A 114 -18.32 -5.49 -2.50
N PRO A 115 -18.27 -6.20 -3.64
CA PRO A 115 -17.80 -5.63 -4.89
C PRO A 115 -18.61 -4.36 -5.13
N ARG A 116 -17.97 -3.19 -4.99
CA ARG A 116 -18.62 -1.94 -5.32
C ARG A 116 -18.78 -1.96 -6.83
N PRO A 117 -20.01 -2.02 -7.37
CA PRO A 117 -20.21 -1.91 -8.79
C PRO A 117 -19.86 -0.46 -9.12
N GLY A 118 -18.70 -0.28 -9.73
CA GLY A 118 -18.15 1.01 -10.08
C GLY A 118 -17.40 0.87 -11.38
N GLU A 119 -17.75 1.74 -12.31
CA GLU A 119 -17.22 1.91 -13.65
C GLU A 119 -15.68 1.74 -13.65
N ASP A 120 -15.13 1.15 -14.72
CA ASP A 120 -13.69 0.99 -14.98
C ASP A 120 -13.01 -0.34 -14.59
N MET A 121 -13.77 -1.38 -14.25
CA MET A 121 -13.29 -2.77 -14.32
C MET A 121 -12.66 -3.10 -15.68
N ALA A 122 -13.17 -2.49 -16.75
CA ALA A 122 -12.70 -2.67 -18.11
C ALA A 122 -11.26 -2.16 -18.32
N ILE A 123 -10.89 -1.01 -17.74
CA ILE A 123 -9.54 -0.44 -17.89
C ILE A 123 -8.51 -1.34 -17.19
N ARG A 124 -8.82 -1.74 -15.95
CA ARG A 124 -7.97 -2.68 -15.21
C ARG A 124 -7.86 -4.01 -15.94
N GLN A 125 -8.97 -4.56 -16.45
CA GLN A 125 -8.95 -5.82 -17.19
C GLN A 125 -8.13 -5.70 -18.48
N ALA A 126 -8.27 -4.62 -19.25
CA ALA A 126 -7.48 -4.37 -20.44
C ALA A 126 -5.98 -4.31 -20.12
N LEU A 127 -5.59 -3.61 -19.05
CA LEU A 127 -4.21 -3.55 -18.58
C LEU A 127 -3.68 -4.94 -18.22
N ILE A 128 -4.48 -5.75 -17.51
CA ILE A 128 -4.12 -7.11 -17.11
C ILE A 128 -3.88 -7.99 -18.34
N GLN A 129 -4.82 -7.98 -19.29
CA GLN A 129 -4.72 -8.81 -20.49
C GLN A 129 -3.56 -8.36 -21.40
N THR A 130 -3.20 -7.08 -21.37
CA THR A 130 -2.12 -6.55 -22.22
C THR A 130 -0.73 -6.79 -21.62
N HIS A 131 -0.58 -6.66 -20.29
CA HIS A 131 0.74 -6.60 -19.66
C HIS A 131 1.08 -7.78 -18.75
N PHE A 132 0.12 -8.66 -18.44
CA PHE A 132 0.31 -9.75 -17.48
C PHE A 132 0.07 -11.15 -18.07
N THR A 133 0.18 -11.31 -19.40
CA THR A 133 0.01 -12.61 -20.10
C THR A 133 0.94 -13.70 -19.61
#